data_AF-A0A3B0WQ91-F1
#
_entry.id   AF-A0A3B0WQ91-F1
#
_cell.length_a   1.000
_cell.length_b   1.000
_cell.length_c   1.000
_cell.angle_alpha   90.00
_cell.angle_beta   90.00
_cell.angle_gamma   90.00
#
_symmetry.space_group_name_H-M   'P 1'
#
loop_
_entity.id
_entity.type
_entity.pdbx_description
1 polymer ?
#
loop_
_entity_poly.entity_id
_entity_poly.type
_entity_poly.pdbx_seq_one_letter_code
_entity_poly.pdbx_strand_id
1 'polypeptide(L)'
;MKQAILLFTLLVPATWAGVTWYSSNKTEFMFDNILTQSEYASDMITSNQKTSFEKGFFKSTATSEMTVSNQKKSVKIPLKHTIYHGPVMRTPDGLKYGSSYILTKLDMSKIPSKTKAILTTIFMDNEPFVQGVKTSFGTNIEITQTISPMYFDETHFSDTSKRSKDALSLRLEDGVHANFTTNLDYSALSGTLNMGKLTLTGNTDNNSSIEVTLSPSTSHFKMDEIYKGSMLIGEFEWHLPNFKFAQDSNEVLSTENLVIKTSSTIKNALFSGDSLLKTDTLMIHSPLVPETLSKTSVLFHSKAYDFNANVLKPAIDAMHAYIATDSVDFDNKNNNTDNHLVFIPDNKQLDLLLKDLVQTNSGVSQLIEINTDQGSFKLDFDLHYASQLPIKELTNNEELLKALKGSLIIKQDKNMLPDTMLEGLLAFPMIAPFITSSEKTLSSKITLENGKLTINEQESVSALDFFNLPQSQ
;
A
#
# COMPACT_ATOMS: atom_id res chain seq x y z
N MET A 1 10.91 60.54 -4.25
CA MET A 1 11.58 59.29 -4.67
C MET A 1 12.74 58.87 -3.76
N LYS A 2 13.78 59.69 -3.50
CA LYS A 2 14.92 59.29 -2.63
C LYS A 2 14.52 58.83 -1.21
N GLN A 3 13.58 59.51 -0.57
CA GLN A 3 13.07 59.12 0.75
C GLN A 3 12.25 57.82 0.72
N ALA A 4 11.46 57.60 -0.34
CA ALA A 4 10.73 56.35 -0.54
C ALA A 4 11.70 55.18 -0.78
N ILE A 5 12.73 55.36 -1.62
CA ILE A 5 13.78 54.35 -1.85
C ILE A 5 14.53 54.05 -0.55
N LEU A 6 14.87 55.06 0.25
CA LEU A 6 15.54 54.87 1.54
C LEU A 6 14.64 54.09 2.54
N LEU A 7 13.36 54.42 2.60
CA LEU A 7 12.36 53.70 3.39
C LEU A 7 12.22 52.25 2.93
N PHE A 8 12.11 51.98 1.62
CA PHE A 8 12.09 50.62 1.08
C PHE A 8 13.39 49.86 1.37
N THR A 9 14.55 50.53 1.29
CA THR A 9 15.86 49.91 1.56
C THR A 9 16.06 49.54 3.03
N LEU A 10 15.38 50.24 3.96
CA LEU A 10 15.42 49.94 5.40
C LEU A 10 14.30 48.98 5.83
N LEU A 11 13.11 49.11 5.25
CA LEU A 11 11.96 48.28 5.58
C LEU A 11 12.12 46.86 5.04
N VAL A 12 12.67 46.66 3.85
CA VAL A 12 12.84 45.31 3.28
C VAL A 12 13.73 44.42 4.17
N PRO A 13 14.94 44.85 4.60
CA PRO A 13 15.76 44.06 5.53
C PRO A 13 15.13 43.90 6.91
N ALA A 14 14.44 44.92 7.44
CA ALA A 14 13.78 44.86 8.75
C ALA A 14 12.59 43.88 8.75
N THR A 15 11.74 43.94 7.74
CA THR A 15 10.64 42.98 7.53
C THR A 15 11.19 41.58 7.27
N TRP A 16 12.24 41.45 6.47
CA TRP A 16 12.91 40.16 6.23
C TRP A 16 13.50 39.56 7.51
N ALA A 17 14.19 40.36 8.32
CA ALA A 17 14.74 39.96 9.61
C ALA A 17 13.63 39.60 10.61
N GLY A 18 12.53 40.36 10.65
CA GLY A 18 11.36 40.08 11.48
C GLY A 18 10.68 38.76 11.12
N VAL A 19 10.47 38.50 9.82
CA VAL A 19 9.92 37.22 9.32
C VAL A 19 10.88 36.06 9.60
N THR A 20 12.18 36.28 9.41
CA THR A 20 13.22 35.27 9.71
C THR A 20 13.27 34.93 11.20
N TRP A 21 13.19 35.94 12.07
CA TRP A 21 13.14 35.77 13.53
C TRP A 21 11.87 35.06 13.98
N TYR A 22 10.71 35.46 13.45
CA TYR A 22 9.43 34.80 13.72
C TYR A 22 9.46 33.32 13.29
N SER A 23 9.94 33.03 12.07
CA SER A 23 10.13 31.66 11.58
C SER A 23 11.05 30.88 12.50
N SER A 24 12.25 31.39 12.81
CA SER A 24 13.23 30.74 13.71
C SER A 24 12.64 30.38 15.08
N ASN A 25 11.73 31.21 15.64
CA ASN A 25 11.02 30.92 16.89
C ASN A 25 10.00 29.78 16.76
N LYS A 26 9.40 29.59 15.59
CA LYS A 26 8.39 28.54 15.33
C LYS A 26 9.00 27.24 14.81
N THR A 27 10.22 27.27 14.30
CA THR A 27 10.83 26.12 13.65
C THR A 27 11.05 24.93 14.57
N GLU A 28 11.39 25.15 15.85
CA GLU A 28 11.54 24.03 16.79
C GLU A 28 10.23 23.27 16.98
N PHE A 29 9.12 23.99 17.15
CA PHE A 29 7.79 23.38 17.23
C PHE A 29 7.40 22.65 15.94
N MET A 30 7.69 23.22 14.77
CA MET A 30 7.44 22.54 13.49
C MET A 30 8.28 21.28 13.35
N PHE A 31 9.55 21.33 13.79
CA PHE A 31 10.44 20.18 13.79
C PHE A 31 9.93 19.08 14.72
N ASP A 32 9.51 19.44 15.94
CA ASP A 32 8.92 18.49 16.90
C ASP A 32 7.66 17.83 16.31
N ASN A 33 6.78 18.60 15.66
CA ASN A 33 5.60 18.05 14.98
C ASN A 33 5.97 17.07 13.86
N ILE A 34 7.00 17.36 13.05
CA ILE A 34 7.47 16.45 11.99
C ILE A 34 7.97 15.14 12.60
N LEU A 35 8.71 15.20 13.70
CA LEU A 35 9.20 13.99 14.37
C LEU A 35 8.04 13.15 14.90
N THR A 36 7.07 13.75 15.61
CA THR A 36 5.88 13.05 16.08
C THR A 36 5.07 12.46 14.92
N GLN A 37 4.88 13.20 13.84
CA GLN A 37 4.12 12.70 12.68
C GLN A 37 4.81 11.53 11.98
N SER A 38 6.14 11.47 11.99
CA SER A 38 6.88 10.34 11.41
C SER A 38 6.64 9.02 12.14
N GLU A 39 6.21 9.04 13.40
CA GLU A 39 5.86 7.82 14.16
C GLU A 39 4.59 7.16 13.61
N TYR A 40 3.69 7.93 12.98
CA TYR A 40 2.48 7.41 12.35
C TYR A 40 2.67 6.97 10.89
N ALA A 41 3.86 7.19 10.32
CA ALA A 41 4.14 6.83 8.94
C ALA A 41 4.31 5.32 8.74
N SER A 42 4.67 4.59 9.80
CA SER A 42 4.82 3.13 9.77
C SER A 42 4.78 2.58 11.19
N ASP A 43 4.07 1.47 11.39
CA ASP A 43 4.03 0.75 12.67
C ASP A 43 5.40 0.20 13.10
N MET A 44 6.37 0.13 12.18
CA MET A 44 7.75 -0.23 12.51
C MET A 44 8.48 0.90 13.24
N ILE A 45 8.04 2.15 13.11
CA ILE A 45 8.66 3.31 13.79
C ILE A 45 8.00 3.44 15.16
N THR A 46 8.70 3.03 16.21
CA THR A 46 8.16 3.06 17.58
C THR A 46 8.41 4.38 18.30
N SER A 47 9.40 5.15 17.85
CA SER A 47 9.64 6.52 18.32
C SER A 47 10.55 7.29 17.38
N ASN A 48 10.43 8.61 17.36
CA ASN A 48 11.41 9.49 16.74
C ASN A 48 11.62 10.72 17.64
N GLN A 49 12.72 10.71 18.40
CA GLN A 49 12.93 11.69 19.46
C GLN A 49 14.03 12.68 19.10
N LYS A 50 13.75 13.97 19.34
CA LYS A 50 14.75 15.03 19.28
C LYS A 50 15.80 14.80 20.37
N THR A 51 17.06 14.72 19.98
CA THR A 51 18.21 14.53 20.89
C THR A 51 18.97 15.82 21.14
N SER A 52 19.00 16.74 20.18
CA SER A 52 19.57 18.08 20.37
C SER A 52 18.94 19.10 19.42
N PHE A 53 18.92 20.37 19.83
CA PHE A 53 18.51 21.50 19.00
C PHE A 53 19.35 22.73 19.34
N GLU A 54 20.06 23.23 18.34
CA GLU A 54 20.83 24.46 18.42
C GLU A 54 20.16 25.51 17.53
N LYS A 55 19.57 26.51 18.18
CA LYS A 55 18.83 27.56 17.50
C LYS A 55 19.79 28.60 16.89
N GLY A 56 19.58 28.93 15.63
CA GLY A 56 20.25 30.06 15.00
C GLY A 56 19.27 30.97 14.25
N PHE A 57 19.80 32.12 13.80
CA PHE A 57 18.99 33.15 13.14
C PHE A 57 18.55 32.74 11.73
N PHE A 58 19.50 32.43 10.84
CA PHE A 58 19.22 31.96 9.47
C PHE A 58 19.19 30.45 9.33
N LYS A 59 19.86 29.76 10.25
CA LYS A 59 20.09 28.33 10.21
C LYS A 59 20.13 27.80 11.64
N SER A 60 19.34 26.77 11.91
CA SER A 60 19.44 25.94 13.12
C SER A 60 20.00 24.57 12.75
N THR A 61 20.51 23.85 13.74
CA THR A 61 20.89 22.44 13.61
C THR A 61 20.18 21.62 14.67
N ALA A 62 19.73 20.43 14.30
CA ALA A 62 19.12 19.51 15.26
C ALA A 62 19.62 18.09 14.99
N THR A 63 19.47 17.21 15.97
CA THR A 63 19.64 15.77 15.79
C THR A 63 18.43 15.06 16.37
N SER A 64 18.01 13.96 15.73
CA SER A 64 16.99 13.06 16.26
C SER A 64 17.50 11.62 16.26
N GLU A 65 16.77 10.74 16.94
CA GLU A 65 17.00 9.30 16.93
C GLU A 65 15.65 8.63 16.63
N MET A 66 15.58 7.98 15.47
CA MET A 66 14.44 7.18 15.07
C MET A 66 14.66 5.73 15.53
N THR A 67 13.72 5.20 16.28
CA THR A 67 13.73 3.81 16.72
C THR A 67 12.82 3.01 15.81
N VAL A 68 13.40 2.08 15.06
CA VAL A 68 12.68 1.13 14.22
C VAL A 68 12.68 -0.22 14.93
N SER A 69 11.50 -0.76 15.21
CA SER A 69 11.34 -2.09 15.79
C SER A 69 10.81 -3.06 14.75
N ASN A 70 11.41 -4.23 14.71
CA ASN A 70 10.79 -5.44 14.18
C ASN A 70 10.60 -6.39 15.38
N GLN A 71 9.65 -7.31 15.32
CA GLN A 71 9.18 -8.25 16.37
C GLN A 71 10.26 -8.84 17.30
N LYS A 72 11.53 -8.88 16.87
CA LYS A 72 12.65 -9.43 17.66
C LYS A 72 13.73 -8.42 18.05
N LYS A 73 13.84 -7.26 17.40
CA LYS A 73 14.95 -6.31 17.58
C LYS A 73 14.53 -4.88 17.27
N SER A 74 14.99 -3.97 18.12
CA SER A 74 14.89 -2.53 17.93
C SER A 74 16.25 -1.98 17.45
N VAL A 75 16.23 -1.14 16.42
CA VAL A 75 17.40 -0.47 15.85
C VAL A 75 17.20 1.04 16.00
N LYS A 76 18.23 1.72 16.48
CA LYS A 76 18.26 3.18 16.59
C LYS A 76 18.99 3.76 15.38
N ILE A 77 18.33 4.68 14.69
CA ILE A 77 18.79 5.34 13.47
C ILE A 77 19.01 6.82 13.82
N PRO A 78 20.26 7.27 14.01
CA PRO A 78 20.53 8.65 14.34
C PRO A 78 20.42 9.53 13.09
N LEU A 79 19.69 10.64 13.20
CA LEU A 79 19.44 11.58 12.12
C LEU A 79 20.02 12.96 12.47
N LYS A 80 20.53 13.63 11.44
CA LYS A 80 21.04 15.00 11.53
C LYS A 80 20.20 15.91 10.64
N HIS A 81 19.79 17.03 11.20
CA HIS A 81 18.93 18.01 10.54
C HIS A 81 19.63 19.36 10.47
N THR A 82 19.57 19.95 9.29
CA THR A 82 19.89 21.37 9.10
C THR A 82 18.62 22.10 8.74
N ILE A 83 18.27 23.13 9.50
CA ILE A 83 17.03 23.85 9.29
C ILE A 83 17.32 25.28 8.89
N TYR A 84 16.90 25.65 7.69
CA TYR A 84 17.02 26.99 7.14
C TYR A 84 15.72 27.75 7.41
N HIS A 85 15.83 29.02 7.79
CA HIS A 85 14.69 29.88 8.12
C HIS A 85 14.70 31.15 7.26
N GLY A 86 13.51 31.69 7.03
CA GLY A 86 13.31 32.97 6.37
C GLY A 86 12.79 32.86 4.94
N PRO A 87 12.33 33.98 4.35
CA PRO A 87 11.59 33.99 3.08
C PRO A 87 12.41 33.59 1.86
N VAL A 88 13.72 33.72 1.96
CA VAL A 88 14.69 33.32 0.95
C VAL A 88 15.79 32.57 1.68
N MET A 89 15.92 31.29 1.39
CA MET A 89 16.86 30.37 2.04
C MET A 89 17.89 29.91 1.02
N ARG A 90 19.18 30.03 1.35
CA ARG A 90 20.26 29.44 0.57
C ARG A 90 20.58 28.06 1.13
N THR A 91 20.11 27.01 0.47
CA THR A 91 20.33 25.61 0.84
C THR A 91 21.42 25.00 -0.03
N PRO A 92 21.92 23.78 0.28
CA PRO A 92 22.90 23.10 -0.57
C PRO A 92 22.34 22.80 -1.97
N ASP A 93 21.02 22.60 -2.06
CA ASP A 93 20.30 22.28 -3.30
C ASP A 93 19.78 23.53 -4.02
N GLY A 94 20.32 24.70 -3.70
CA GLY A 94 20.01 25.97 -4.33
C GLY A 94 19.15 26.91 -3.47
N LEU A 95 18.54 27.89 -4.14
CA LEU A 95 17.74 28.91 -3.48
C LEU A 95 16.30 28.40 -3.30
N LYS A 96 15.74 28.54 -2.09
CA LYS A 96 14.38 28.12 -1.74
C LYS A 96 13.59 29.32 -1.20
N TYR A 97 12.28 29.30 -1.40
CA TYR A 97 11.34 30.31 -0.89
C TYR A 97 10.29 29.62 -0.02
N GLY A 98 10.00 30.19 1.15
CA GLY A 98 9.07 29.60 2.13
C GLY A 98 9.31 30.14 3.54
N SER A 99 8.66 29.56 4.54
CA SER A 99 8.93 29.89 5.95
C SER A 99 10.16 29.17 6.50
N SER A 100 10.37 27.92 6.09
CA SER A 100 11.45 27.05 6.55
C SER A 100 11.76 25.92 5.55
N TYR A 101 12.99 25.42 5.61
CA TYR A 101 13.43 24.20 4.91
C TYR A 101 14.28 23.34 5.83
N ILE A 102 13.85 22.11 6.10
CA ILE A 102 14.56 21.14 6.92
C ILE A 102 15.23 20.12 6.00
N LEU A 103 16.55 20.06 6.03
CA LEU A 103 17.37 19.05 5.36
C LEU A 103 17.78 17.99 6.38
N THR A 104 17.24 16.79 6.25
CA THR A 104 17.52 15.61 7.08
C THR A 104 18.44 14.64 6.36
N LYS A 105 19.44 14.13 7.07
CA LYS A 105 20.41 13.12 6.61
C LYS A 105 20.69 12.11 7.71
N LEU A 106 21.27 10.97 7.35
CA LEU A 106 21.77 10.00 8.32
C LEU A 106 22.98 10.57 9.08
N ASP A 107 22.99 10.48 10.41
CA ASP A 107 24.13 10.97 11.21
C ASP A 107 25.25 9.92 11.26
N MET A 108 26.05 9.88 10.18
CA MET A 108 27.22 9.01 10.03
C MET A 108 28.33 9.25 11.08
N SER A 109 28.20 10.26 11.96
CA SER A 109 29.13 10.49 13.07
C SER A 109 28.74 9.73 14.35
N LYS A 110 27.46 9.39 14.50
CA LYS A 110 26.93 8.64 15.65
C LYS A 110 26.78 7.14 15.38
N ILE A 111 27.00 6.71 14.15
CA ILE A 111 26.96 5.30 13.76
C ILE A 111 28.30 4.62 14.08
N PRO A 112 28.31 3.43 14.73
CA PRO A 112 29.53 2.69 15.02
C PRO A 112 30.38 2.44 13.75
N SER A 113 31.71 2.54 13.86
CA SER A 113 32.62 2.48 12.71
C SER A 113 32.43 1.26 11.81
N LYS A 114 32.12 0.10 12.39
CA LYS A 114 31.83 -1.13 11.62
C LYS A 114 30.59 -0.96 10.74
N THR A 115 29.47 -0.51 11.31
CA THR A 115 28.23 -0.26 10.57
C THR A 115 28.39 0.88 9.56
N LYS A 116 29.15 1.92 9.92
CA LYS A 116 29.48 3.02 9.01
C LYS A 116 30.21 2.51 7.77
N ALA A 117 31.23 1.68 7.94
CA ALA A 117 31.96 1.09 6.82
C ALA A 117 31.04 0.25 5.92
N ILE A 118 30.15 -0.56 6.52
CA ILE A 118 29.15 -1.34 5.78
C ILE A 118 28.23 -0.42 4.96
N LEU A 119 27.66 0.62 5.57
CA LEU A 119 26.79 1.57 4.87
C LEU A 119 27.54 2.31 3.75
N THR A 120 28.78 2.73 4.00
CA THR A 120 29.61 3.38 2.98
C THR A 120 29.86 2.44 1.78
N THR A 121 30.12 1.16 2.02
CA THR A 121 30.24 0.16 0.95
C THR A 121 28.91 -0.04 0.21
N ILE A 122 27.81 -0.22 0.94
CA ILE A 122 26.49 -0.48 0.35
C ILE A 122 26.02 0.67 -0.53
N PHE A 123 26.23 1.91 -0.10
CA PHE A 123 25.81 3.12 -0.81
C PHE A 123 26.89 3.73 -1.70
N MET A 124 28.03 3.05 -1.90
CA MET A 124 29.14 3.49 -2.76
C MET A 124 29.60 4.94 -2.46
N ASP A 125 29.87 5.23 -1.19
CA ASP A 125 30.23 6.56 -0.67
C ASP A 125 29.16 7.66 -0.83
N ASN A 126 27.98 7.36 -1.39
CA ASN A 126 26.87 8.30 -1.46
C ASN A 126 26.18 8.46 -0.10
N GLU A 127 25.50 9.59 0.08
CA GLU A 127 24.64 9.81 1.25
C GLU A 127 23.46 8.81 1.18
N PRO A 128 23.30 7.89 2.15
CA PRO A 128 22.29 6.83 2.07
C PRO A 128 20.87 7.36 1.94
N PHE A 129 20.59 8.45 2.66
CA PHE A 129 19.26 9.02 2.80
C PHE A 129 19.34 10.54 2.89
N VAL A 130 18.54 11.21 2.08
CA VAL A 130 18.34 12.66 2.11
C VAL A 130 16.85 12.95 2.09
N GLN A 131 16.38 13.77 3.02
CA GLN A 131 15.01 14.28 3.00
C GLN A 131 15.02 15.80 3.15
N GLY A 132 14.25 16.47 2.32
CA GLY A 132 14.00 17.91 2.37
C GLY A 132 12.53 18.16 2.68
N VAL A 133 12.24 18.94 3.72
CA VAL A 133 10.88 19.36 4.06
C VAL A 133 10.81 20.87 3.97
N LYS A 134 10.09 21.40 2.98
CA LYS A 134 9.90 22.83 2.75
C LYS A 134 8.51 23.24 3.21
N THR A 135 8.43 24.12 4.19
CA THR A 135 7.17 24.74 4.60
C THR A 135 7.00 26.05 3.83
N SER A 136 5.93 26.15 3.06
CA SER A 136 5.61 27.37 2.31
C SER A 136 4.95 28.43 3.21
N PHE A 137 4.73 29.64 2.72
CA PHE A 137 3.99 30.69 3.46
C PHE A 137 2.51 30.38 3.68
N GLY A 138 1.97 29.39 2.98
CA GLY A 138 0.62 28.89 3.16
C GLY A 138 0.58 27.63 4.04
N THR A 139 -0.43 26.80 3.81
CA THR A 139 -0.65 25.55 4.53
C THR A 139 0.08 24.35 3.93
N ASN A 140 0.81 24.54 2.82
CA ASN A 140 1.40 23.44 2.06
C ASN A 140 2.84 23.18 2.52
N ILE A 141 3.14 21.90 2.73
CA ILE A 141 4.46 21.35 2.98
C ILE A 141 4.87 20.56 1.74
N GLU A 142 6.04 20.84 1.20
CA GLU A 142 6.65 20.03 0.14
C GLU A 142 7.72 19.13 0.76
N ILE A 143 7.69 17.85 0.43
CA ILE A 143 8.63 16.84 0.92
C ILE A 143 9.34 16.22 -0.26
N THR A 144 10.67 16.29 -0.27
CA THR A 144 11.52 15.56 -1.21
C THR A 144 12.28 14.50 -0.45
N GLN A 145 12.27 13.25 -0.90
CA GLN A 145 13.00 12.16 -0.28
C GLN A 145 13.85 11.44 -1.33
N THR A 146 15.07 11.09 -0.97
CA THR A 146 15.98 10.35 -1.82
C THR A 146 16.68 9.27 -1.00
N ILE A 147 16.64 8.04 -1.51
CA ILE A 147 17.49 6.94 -1.08
C ILE A 147 18.48 6.71 -2.22
N SER A 148 19.77 6.75 -1.92
CA SER A 148 20.79 6.57 -2.94
C SER A 148 20.77 5.15 -3.53
N PRO A 149 21.31 4.94 -4.74
CA PRO A 149 21.56 3.61 -5.27
C PRO A 149 22.34 2.77 -4.26
N MET A 150 22.02 1.47 -4.17
CA MET A 150 22.65 0.59 -3.19
C MET A 150 22.98 -0.77 -3.77
N TYR A 151 24.09 -1.33 -3.31
CA TYR A 151 24.55 -2.67 -3.64
C TYR A 151 24.95 -3.40 -2.36
N PHE A 152 24.15 -4.38 -1.98
CA PHE A 152 24.45 -5.28 -0.88
C PHE A 152 24.78 -6.65 -1.46
N ASP A 153 25.90 -7.22 -1.02
CA ASP A 153 26.27 -8.59 -1.32
C ASP A 153 26.86 -9.18 -0.04
N GLU A 154 26.15 -10.14 0.52
CA GLU A 154 26.51 -10.79 1.79
C GLU A 154 27.93 -11.36 1.78
N THR A 155 28.43 -11.78 0.62
CA THR A 155 29.78 -12.35 0.49
C THR A 155 30.90 -11.35 0.81
N HIS A 156 30.63 -10.05 0.71
CA HIS A 156 31.54 -8.97 1.09
C HIS A 156 31.52 -8.67 2.61
N PHE A 157 30.54 -9.20 3.35
CA PHE A 157 30.32 -8.89 4.76
C PHE A 157 30.46 -10.09 5.72
N SER A 158 30.42 -11.33 5.20
CA SER A 158 30.69 -12.53 5.99
C SER A 158 32.20 -12.69 6.24
N ASP A 159 32.59 -12.90 7.50
CA ASP A 159 33.95 -13.35 7.84
C ASP A 159 34.29 -14.57 6.97
N THR A 160 35.44 -14.54 6.29
CA THR A 160 35.83 -15.48 5.21
C THR A 160 35.81 -16.97 5.57
N SER A 161 35.56 -17.33 6.84
CA SER A 161 35.48 -18.69 7.36
C SER A 161 34.08 -19.30 7.38
N LYS A 162 33.00 -18.53 7.13
CA LYS A 162 31.61 -19.03 7.07
C LYS A 162 30.82 -18.37 5.95
N ARG A 163 31.26 -18.54 4.70
CA ARG A 163 30.40 -18.21 3.56
C ARG A 163 29.19 -19.12 3.59
N SER A 164 28.04 -18.53 3.91
CA SER A 164 26.73 -19.15 3.75
C SER A 164 26.56 -19.59 2.29
N LYS A 165 26.01 -20.79 2.06
CA LYS A 165 25.59 -21.22 0.72
C LYS A 165 24.43 -20.36 0.18
N ASP A 166 23.81 -19.58 1.07
CA ASP A 166 22.57 -18.84 0.84
C ASP A 166 22.85 -17.34 0.66
N ALA A 167 23.98 -16.99 0.03
CA ALA A 167 24.41 -15.61 -0.09
C ALA A 167 23.37 -14.74 -0.81
N LEU A 168 22.79 -13.79 -0.08
CA LEU A 168 21.85 -12.82 -0.62
C LEU A 168 22.60 -11.63 -1.22
N SER A 169 22.22 -11.24 -2.44
CA SER A 169 22.61 -9.96 -3.02
C SER A 169 21.39 -9.14 -3.39
N LEU A 170 21.48 -7.84 -3.17
CA LEU A 170 20.46 -6.85 -3.48
C LEU A 170 21.13 -5.69 -4.20
N ARG A 171 20.55 -5.29 -5.33
CA ARG A 171 20.97 -4.13 -6.10
C ARG A 171 19.77 -3.23 -6.38
N LEU A 172 19.85 -1.98 -5.94
CA LEU A 172 18.95 -0.90 -6.32
C LEU A 172 19.72 0.09 -7.20
N GLU A 173 19.47 0.03 -8.50
CA GLU A 173 20.00 0.99 -9.47
C GLU A 173 19.18 2.27 -9.41
N ASP A 174 19.80 3.44 -9.60
CA ASP A 174 19.18 4.78 -9.56
C ASP A 174 18.46 5.19 -8.26
N GLY A 175 18.39 4.32 -7.24
CA GLY A 175 17.86 4.67 -5.92
C GLY A 175 16.33 4.80 -5.88
N VAL A 176 15.84 5.57 -4.90
CA VAL A 176 14.44 5.95 -4.78
C VAL A 176 14.34 7.46 -4.70
N HIS A 177 13.46 8.07 -5.47
CA HIS A 177 13.19 9.50 -5.45
C HIS A 177 11.71 9.76 -5.27
N ALA A 178 11.34 10.47 -4.21
CA ALA A 178 9.95 10.81 -3.95
C ALA A 178 9.78 12.33 -3.77
N ASN A 179 8.70 12.86 -4.33
CA ASN A 179 8.33 14.26 -4.23
C ASN A 179 6.85 14.33 -3.88
N PHE A 180 6.55 14.88 -2.71
CA PHE A 180 5.21 14.96 -2.16
C PHE A 180 4.86 16.40 -1.77
N THR A 181 3.57 16.68 -1.74
CA THR A 181 2.96 17.85 -1.12
C THR A 181 1.91 17.38 -0.13
N THR A 182 1.85 18.01 1.04
CA THR A 182 0.90 17.70 2.10
C THR A 182 0.46 18.99 2.79
N ASN A 183 -0.58 18.93 3.61
CA ASN A 183 -1.03 20.02 4.49
C ASN A 183 -0.32 19.96 5.86
N LEU A 184 -0.51 20.99 6.69
CA LEU A 184 0.17 21.10 7.99
C LEU A 184 -0.17 19.98 8.98
N ASP A 185 -1.36 19.39 8.85
CA ASP A 185 -1.88 18.30 9.67
C ASP A 185 -1.68 16.92 9.04
N TYR A 186 -1.02 16.84 7.88
CA TYR A 186 -0.72 15.58 7.17
C TYR A 186 -1.95 14.73 6.80
N SER A 187 -3.13 15.36 6.76
CA SER A 187 -4.37 14.69 6.42
C SER A 187 -4.58 14.54 4.90
N ALA A 188 -3.75 15.18 4.07
CA ALA A 188 -3.76 15.01 2.61
C ALA A 188 -2.33 14.84 2.07
N LEU A 189 -2.14 14.05 1.01
CA LEU A 189 -0.84 13.80 0.40
C LEU A 189 -0.98 13.68 -1.11
N SER A 190 -0.19 14.41 -1.87
CA SER A 190 -0.13 14.26 -3.33
C SER A 190 1.30 14.25 -3.82
N GLY A 191 1.64 13.41 -4.80
CA GLY A 191 3.00 13.37 -5.29
C GLY A 191 3.35 12.16 -6.13
N THR A 192 4.64 11.96 -6.31
CA THR A 192 5.21 10.88 -7.11
C THR A 192 6.35 10.20 -6.35
N LEU A 193 6.44 8.88 -6.46
CA LEU A 193 7.59 8.09 -6.04
C LEU A 193 8.13 7.36 -7.26
N ASN A 194 9.43 7.51 -7.53
CA ASN A 194 10.14 6.77 -8.55
C ASN A 194 11.13 5.85 -7.85
N MET A 195 11.07 4.56 -8.16
CA MET A 195 12.03 3.57 -7.71
C MET A 195 12.81 3.11 -8.95
N GLY A 196 14.14 3.14 -8.88
CA GLY A 196 14.95 2.57 -9.94
C GLY A 196 14.89 1.04 -9.96
N LYS A 197 15.72 0.41 -10.79
CA LYS A 197 15.67 -1.05 -10.96
C LYS A 197 16.09 -1.75 -9.67
N LEU A 198 15.27 -2.67 -9.18
CA LEU A 198 15.59 -3.53 -8.04
C LEU A 198 15.87 -4.95 -8.53
N THR A 199 17.04 -5.49 -8.22
CA THR A 199 17.40 -6.89 -8.46
C THR A 199 17.80 -7.54 -7.14
N LEU A 200 17.14 -8.64 -6.80
CA LEU A 200 17.44 -9.50 -5.67
C LEU A 200 17.95 -10.84 -6.21
N THR A 201 19.11 -11.29 -5.78
CA THR A 201 19.60 -12.63 -6.08
C THR A 201 19.86 -13.39 -4.79
N GLY A 202 19.52 -14.66 -4.76
CA GLY A 202 19.85 -15.54 -3.64
C GLY A 202 19.99 -16.98 -4.12
N ASN A 203 20.31 -17.87 -3.19
CA ASN A 203 20.26 -19.31 -3.43
C ASN A 203 19.22 -19.93 -2.52
N THR A 204 18.59 -21.00 -3.01
CA THR A 204 17.74 -21.89 -2.22
C THR A 204 18.58 -22.94 -1.48
N ASP A 205 17.94 -23.68 -0.57
CA ASP A 205 18.58 -24.80 0.16
C ASP A 205 19.17 -25.89 -0.75
N ASN A 206 18.58 -26.09 -1.94
CA ASN A 206 19.09 -27.02 -2.96
C ASN A 206 20.15 -26.37 -3.87
N ASN A 207 20.66 -25.20 -3.51
CA ASN A 207 21.72 -24.47 -4.20
C ASN A 207 21.31 -23.99 -5.62
N SER A 208 20.00 -23.88 -5.88
CA SER A 208 19.46 -23.23 -7.08
C SER A 208 19.53 -21.71 -6.90
N SER A 209 19.99 -21.02 -7.93
CA SER A 209 20.00 -19.55 -7.95
C SER A 209 18.59 -19.03 -8.21
N ILE A 210 18.17 -18.03 -7.44
CA ILE A 210 16.93 -17.28 -7.66
C ILE A 210 17.33 -15.84 -7.99
N GLU A 211 16.68 -15.27 -8.99
CA GLU A 211 16.74 -13.84 -9.30
C GLU A 211 15.32 -13.27 -9.38
N VAL A 212 15.08 -12.19 -8.65
CA VAL A 212 13.88 -11.36 -8.77
C VAL A 212 14.31 -9.99 -9.27
N THR A 213 13.76 -9.54 -10.39
CA THR A 213 14.06 -8.24 -10.99
C THR A 213 12.77 -7.44 -11.19
N LEU A 214 12.76 -6.22 -10.66
CA LEU A 214 11.75 -5.20 -10.89
C LEU A 214 12.40 -4.10 -11.73
N SER A 215 11.82 -3.78 -12.89
CA SER A 215 12.25 -2.61 -13.66
C SER A 215 11.99 -1.30 -12.89
N PRO A 216 12.58 -0.17 -13.31
CA PRO A 216 12.21 1.13 -12.75
C PRO A 216 10.70 1.32 -12.77
N SER A 217 10.14 1.80 -11.66
CA SER A 217 8.70 1.93 -11.45
C SER A 217 8.33 3.29 -10.90
N THR A 218 7.10 3.71 -11.15
CA THR A 218 6.58 5.00 -10.72
C THR A 218 5.25 4.82 -10.02
N SER A 219 5.09 5.45 -8.86
CA SER A 219 3.83 5.58 -8.15
C SER A 219 3.36 7.03 -8.15
N HIS A 220 2.08 7.25 -8.38
CA HIS A 220 1.38 8.52 -8.23
C HIS A 220 0.40 8.42 -7.07
N PHE A 221 0.35 9.46 -6.26
CA PHE A 221 -0.51 9.54 -5.08
C PHE A 221 -1.30 10.84 -5.15
N LYS A 222 -2.59 10.77 -4.83
CA LYS A 222 -3.46 11.91 -4.58
C LYS A 222 -4.46 11.52 -3.49
N MET A 223 -4.00 11.49 -2.25
CA MET A 223 -4.78 11.21 -1.05
C MET A 223 -5.40 12.53 -0.57
N ASP A 224 -6.71 12.67 -0.73
CA ASP A 224 -7.45 13.83 -0.24
C ASP A 224 -7.75 13.72 1.26
N GLU A 225 -7.81 12.49 1.79
CA GLU A 225 -7.94 12.22 3.22
C GLU A 225 -7.15 10.97 3.63
N ILE A 226 -6.24 11.15 4.59
CA ILE A 226 -5.51 10.09 5.30
C ILE A 226 -6.06 9.99 6.72
N TYR A 227 -6.38 8.77 7.14
CA TYR A 227 -6.85 8.48 8.49
C TYR A 227 -6.02 7.34 9.09
N LYS A 228 -5.36 7.59 10.22
CA LYS A 228 -4.48 6.63 10.91
C LYS A 228 -3.47 5.93 9.99
N GLY A 229 -2.82 6.70 9.12
CA GLY A 229 -1.80 6.20 8.18
C GLY A 229 -2.36 5.49 6.94
N SER A 230 -3.68 5.34 6.82
CA SER A 230 -4.33 4.71 5.65
C SER A 230 -5.01 5.75 4.76
N MET A 231 -4.99 5.53 3.44
CA MET A 231 -5.76 6.32 2.49
C MET A 231 -7.26 6.04 2.69
N LEU A 232 -8.01 7.05 3.13
CA LEU A 232 -9.47 6.98 3.24
C LEU A 232 -10.14 7.50 1.97
N ILE A 233 -9.68 8.64 1.44
CA ILE A 233 -10.17 9.26 0.21
C ILE A 233 -8.98 9.61 -0.68
N GLY A 234 -9.08 9.32 -1.97
CA GLY A 234 -8.08 9.73 -2.94
C GLY A 234 -7.82 8.69 -4.02
N GLU A 235 -6.65 8.78 -4.63
CA GLU A 235 -6.19 7.91 -5.71
C GLU A 235 -4.73 7.51 -5.49
N PHE A 236 -4.43 6.25 -5.80
CA PHE A 236 -3.09 5.69 -5.88
C PHE A 236 -2.95 4.93 -7.20
N GLU A 237 -1.84 5.13 -7.89
CA GLU A 237 -1.52 4.39 -9.11
C GLU A 237 -0.04 4.02 -9.10
N TRP A 238 0.27 2.74 -9.25
CA TRP A 238 1.63 2.23 -9.41
C TRP A 238 1.78 1.55 -10.75
N HIS A 239 2.81 1.96 -11.49
CA HIS A 239 3.17 1.40 -12.78
C HIS A 239 4.53 0.72 -12.67
N LEU A 240 4.53 -0.59 -12.91
CA LEU A 240 5.71 -1.43 -13.02
C LEU A 240 5.80 -1.99 -14.45
N PRO A 241 6.68 -1.44 -15.29
CA PRO A 241 6.83 -1.87 -16.68
C PRO A 241 7.15 -3.35 -16.83
N ASN A 242 8.06 -3.88 -16.00
CA ASN A 242 8.45 -5.28 -16.05
C ASN A 242 8.74 -5.84 -14.65
N PHE A 243 8.23 -7.04 -14.40
CA PHE A 243 8.63 -7.90 -13.29
C PHE A 243 9.17 -9.20 -13.86
N LYS A 244 10.22 -9.75 -13.25
CA LYS A 244 10.80 -11.04 -13.61
C LYS A 244 11.20 -11.81 -12.38
N PHE A 245 10.88 -13.09 -12.38
CA PHE A 245 11.38 -14.10 -11.46
C PHE A 245 12.01 -15.23 -12.27
N ALA A 246 13.27 -15.53 -11.97
CA ALA A 246 14.06 -16.56 -12.62
C ALA A 246 14.66 -17.52 -11.59
N GLN A 247 14.77 -18.80 -11.97
CA GLN A 247 15.43 -19.84 -11.21
C GLN A 247 16.46 -20.53 -12.12
N ASP A 248 17.71 -20.63 -11.67
CA ASP A 248 18.82 -21.23 -12.42
C ASP A 248 18.98 -20.63 -13.82
N SER A 249 18.89 -19.29 -13.89
CA SER A 249 18.89 -18.47 -15.12
C SER A 249 17.71 -18.72 -16.07
N ASN A 250 16.81 -19.65 -15.76
CA ASN A 250 15.58 -19.85 -16.50
C ASN A 250 14.52 -18.90 -15.95
N GLU A 251 13.96 -18.09 -16.83
CA GLU A 251 12.80 -17.29 -16.48
C GLU A 251 11.63 -18.23 -16.16
N VAL A 252 11.00 -18.04 -14.99
CA VAL A 252 9.86 -18.85 -14.53
C VAL A 252 8.58 -18.02 -14.60
N LEU A 253 8.68 -16.72 -14.31
CA LEU A 253 7.55 -15.81 -14.29
C LEU A 253 8.01 -14.42 -14.75
N SER A 254 7.23 -13.78 -15.62
CA SER A 254 7.42 -12.37 -15.93
C SER A 254 6.10 -11.67 -16.23
N THR A 255 6.08 -10.36 -16.05
CA THR A 255 4.93 -9.52 -16.37
C THR A 255 5.39 -8.31 -17.16
N GLU A 256 4.54 -7.81 -18.07
CA GLU A 256 4.71 -6.55 -18.79
C GLU A 256 3.55 -5.60 -18.48
N ASN A 257 3.89 -4.34 -18.21
CA ASN A 257 2.97 -3.25 -17.91
C ASN A 257 2.01 -3.57 -16.75
N LEU A 258 2.55 -4.01 -15.61
CA LEU A 258 1.75 -4.17 -14.40
C LEU A 258 1.32 -2.78 -13.91
N VAL A 259 0.02 -2.59 -13.76
CA VAL A 259 -0.62 -1.39 -13.23
C VAL A 259 -1.49 -1.80 -12.04
N ILE A 260 -1.24 -1.19 -10.89
CA ILE A 260 -2.11 -1.27 -9.72
C ILE A 260 -2.67 0.12 -9.48
N LYS A 261 -3.99 0.27 -9.53
CA LYS A 261 -4.68 1.51 -9.23
C LYS A 261 -5.71 1.29 -8.13
N THR A 262 -5.79 2.20 -7.18
CA THR A 262 -6.88 2.25 -6.23
C THR A 262 -7.41 3.67 -6.17
N SER A 263 -8.71 3.83 -5.94
CA SER A 263 -9.33 5.13 -5.70
C SER A 263 -10.49 4.99 -4.74
N SER A 264 -10.76 6.03 -3.98
CA SER A 264 -11.91 6.09 -3.09
C SER A 264 -12.46 7.50 -2.99
N THR A 265 -13.78 7.60 -2.82
CA THR A 265 -14.52 8.86 -2.74
C THR A 265 -15.66 8.75 -1.74
N ILE A 266 -16.02 9.88 -1.14
CA ILE A 266 -17.27 10.01 -0.38
C ILE A 266 -18.14 11.05 -1.09
N LYS A 267 -19.36 10.66 -1.45
CA LYS A 267 -20.36 11.55 -2.04
C LYS A 267 -21.69 11.35 -1.32
N ASN A 268 -22.29 12.42 -0.81
CA ASN A 268 -23.57 12.35 -0.08
C ASN A 268 -23.55 11.35 1.10
N ALA A 269 -22.47 11.30 1.88
CA ALA A 269 -22.24 10.32 2.95
C ALA A 269 -22.20 8.84 2.50
N LEU A 270 -22.02 8.61 1.19
CA LEU A 270 -21.81 7.29 0.59
C LEU A 270 -20.34 7.15 0.20
N PHE A 271 -19.70 6.10 0.71
CA PHE A 271 -18.34 5.73 0.36
C PHE A 271 -18.34 4.77 -0.83
N SER A 272 -17.42 5.02 -1.76
CA SER A 272 -17.10 4.10 -2.83
C SER A 272 -15.59 3.96 -2.96
N GLY A 273 -15.13 2.74 -3.22
CA GLY A 273 -13.76 2.37 -3.54
C GLY A 273 -13.69 1.60 -4.85
N ASP A 274 -12.62 1.77 -5.59
CA ASP A 274 -12.34 1.12 -6.86
C ASP A 274 -10.88 0.67 -6.85
N SER A 275 -10.62 -0.58 -7.19
CA SER A 275 -9.30 -1.20 -7.23
C SER A 275 -9.12 -1.94 -8.54
N LEU A 276 -8.06 -1.62 -9.28
CA LEU A 276 -7.68 -2.22 -10.54
C LEU A 276 -6.28 -2.82 -10.43
N LEU A 277 -6.13 -4.08 -10.81
CA LEU A 277 -4.85 -4.71 -11.11
C LEU A 277 -4.91 -5.15 -12.57
N LYS A 278 -3.97 -4.68 -13.39
CA LYS A 278 -3.90 -5.00 -14.80
C LYS A 278 -2.47 -5.34 -15.19
N THR A 279 -2.28 -6.35 -16.03
CA THR A 279 -1.01 -6.60 -16.73
C THR A 279 -1.31 -6.95 -18.19
N ASP A 280 -0.55 -6.38 -19.13
CA ASP A 280 -0.77 -6.62 -20.55
C ASP A 280 -0.24 -7.99 -20.97
N THR A 281 0.83 -8.44 -20.33
CA THR A 281 1.38 -9.78 -20.50
C THR A 281 1.82 -10.33 -19.15
N LEU A 282 1.51 -11.59 -18.90
CA LEU A 282 1.94 -12.43 -17.81
C LEU A 282 2.40 -13.73 -18.46
N MET A 283 3.69 -14.03 -18.31
CA MET A 283 4.29 -15.26 -18.81
C MET A 283 4.67 -16.16 -17.66
N ILE A 284 4.23 -17.42 -17.70
CA ILE A 284 4.57 -18.44 -16.71
C ILE A 284 5.24 -19.60 -17.44
N HIS A 285 6.55 -19.71 -17.28
CA HIS A 285 7.37 -20.78 -17.84
C HIS A 285 7.56 -21.86 -16.76
N SER A 286 6.48 -22.56 -16.44
CA SER A 286 6.52 -23.69 -15.51
C SER A 286 6.15 -24.97 -16.26
N PRO A 287 6.84 -26.10 -16.05
CA PRO A 287 6.44 -27.37 -16.64
C PRO A 287 5.06 -27.85 -16.16
N LEU A 288 4.54 -27.26 -15.07
CA LEU A 288 3.19 -27.52 -14.55
C LEU A 288 2.12 -26.63 -15.19
N VAL A 289 2.51 -25.62 -15.98
CA VAL A 289 1.60 -24.69 -16.64
C VAL A 289 1.64 -24.97 -18.15
N PRO A 290 0.52 -25.33 -18.78
CA PRO A 290 0.45 -25.54 -20.22
C PRO A 290 1.01 -24.35 -21.00
N GLU A 291 1.73 -24.61 -22.10
CA GLU A 291 2.25 -23.54 -22.98
C GLU A 291 1.14 -22.60 -23.50
N THR A 292 -0.11 -23.08 -23.54
CA THR A 292 -1.29 -22.28 -23.91
C THR A 292 -1.60 -21.13 -22.95
N LEU A 293 -1.00 -21.14 -21.74
CA LEU A 293 -1.08 -20.07 -20.74
C LEU A 293 0.25 -19.30 -20.60
N SER A 294 1.19 -19.50 -21.53
CA SER A 294 2.51 -18.86 -21.47
C SER A 294 2.49 -17.36 -21.78
N LYS A 295 1.41 -16.84 -22.38
CA LYS A 295 1.22 -15.41 -22.60
C LYS A 295 -0.24 -15.03 -22.34
N THR A 296 -0.47 -14.34 -21.22
CA THR A 296 -1.83 -13.94 -20.82
C THR A 296 -1.90 -12.47 -20.46
N SER A 297 -2.96 -11.76 -20.84
CA SER A 297 -3.29 -10.47 -20.24
C SER A 297 -4.26 -10.71 -19.10
N VAL A 298 -4.08 -10.04 -17.96
CA VAL A 298 -4.98 -10.17 -16.81
C VAL A 298 -5.50 -8.79 -16.42
N LEU A 299 -6.81 -8.70 -16.21
CA LEU A 299 -7.48 -7.55 -15.60
C LEU A 299 -8.31 -8.06 -14.42
N PHE A 300 -8.06 -7.48 -13.25
CA PHE A 300 -8.87 -7.64 -12.06
C PHE A 300 -9.35 -6.25 -11.64
N HIS A 301 -10.66 -6.03 -11.67
CA HIS A 301 -11.27 -4.78 -11.29
C HIS A 301 -12.32 -5.04 -10.21
N SER A 302 -12.14 -4.47 -9.03
CA SER A 302 -13.04 -4.59 -7.89
C SER A 302 -13.57 -3.21 -7.53
N LYS A 303 -14.86 -3.14 -7.18
CA LYS A 303 -15.49 -1.93 -6.64
C LYS A 303 -16.26 -2.28 -5.39
N ALA A 304 -16.20 -1.38 -4.42
CA ALA A 304 -17.10 -1.30 -3.29
C ALA A 304 -17.87 0.00 -3.44
N TYR A 305 -19.20 0.00 -3.37
CA TYR A 305 -19.99 1.20 -3.61
C TYR A 305 -21.10 1.39 -2.59
N ASP A 306 -21.48 2.65 -2.41
CA ASP A 306 -22.58 3.12 -1.58
C ASP A 306 -22.59 2.67 -0.12
N PHE A 307 -21.43 2.41 0.49
CA PHE A 307 -21.33 2.11 1.93
C PHE A 307 -21.52 3.36 2.79
N ASN A 308 -22.02 3.19 4.03
CA ASN A 308 -22.28 4.30 4.93
C ASN A 308 -20.97 4.93 5.44
N ALA A 309 -20.62 6.10 4.91
CA ALA A 309 -19.35 6.74 5.21
C ALA A 309 -19.22 7.21 6.66
N ASN A 310 -20.34 7.46 7.35
CA ASN A 310 -20.34 7.94 8.73
C ASN A 310 -19.78 6.90 9.72
N VAL A 311 -19.79 5.62 9.35
CA VAL A 311 -19.38 4.49 10.19
C VAL A 311 -17.95 4.04 9.87
N LEU A 312 -17.35 4.52 8.77
CA LEU A 312 -16.01 4.10 8.33
C LEU A 312 -14.92 4.34 9.36
N LYS A 313 -14.78 5.58 9.85
CA LYS A 313 -13.74 5.91 10.84
C LYS A 313 -13.91 5.11 12.14
N PRO A 314 -15.12 5.03 12.74
CA PRO A 314 -15.36 4.13 13.87
C PRO A 314 -15.01 2.66 13.58
N ALA A 315 -15.32 2.15 12.38
CA ALA A 315 -14.98 0.79 11.99
C ALA A 315 -13.46 0.58 11.88
N ILE A 316 -12.75 1.52 11.25
CA ILE A 316 -11.27 1.52 11.19
C ILE A 316 -10.67 1.56 12.60
N ASP A 317 -11.23 2.38 13.49
CA ASP A 317 -10.79 2.46 14.87
C ASP A 317 -10.95 1.14 15.62
N ALA A 318 -12.09 0.47 15.44
CA ALA A 318 -12.36 -0.84 16.03
C ALA A 318 -11.46 -1.94 15.44
N MET A 319 -11.18 -1.90 14.12
CA MET A 319 -10.25 -2.82 13.46
C MET A 319 -8.82 -2.65 13.95
N HIS A 320 -8.33 -1.41 14.07
CA HIS A 320 -6.99 -1.14 14.60
C HIS A 320 -6.86 -1.61 16.06
N ALA A 321 -7.89 -1.38 16.88
CA ALA A 321 -7.91 -1.87 18.26
C ALA A 321 -7.87 -3.41 18.31
N TYR A 322 -8.63 -4.08 17.44
CA TYR A 322 -8.64 -5.54 17.34
C TYR A 322 -7.28 -6.13 16.91
N ILE A 323 -6.64 -5.55 15.88
CA ILE A 323 -5.31 -5.99 15.43
C ILE A 323 -4.26 -5.78 16.51
N ALA A 324 -4.32 -4.65 17.22
CA ALA A 324 -3.41 -4.37 18.33
C ALA A 324 -3.54 -5.41 19.45
N THR A 325 -4.77 -5.84 19.79
CA THR A 325 -4.97 -6.88 20.82
C THR A 325 -4.47 -8.27 20.38
N ASP A 326 -4.69 -8.66 19.12
CA ASP A 326 -4.27 -9.97 18.62
C ASP A 326 -2.74 -10.09 18.53
N SER A 327 -2.03 -8.99 18.23
CA SER A 327 -0.57 -8.98 18.12
C SER A 327 0.15 -9.24 19.46
N VAL A 328 -0.42 -8.77 20.58
CA VAL A 328 0.16 -8.94 21.92
C VAL A 328 0.04 -10.38 22.42
N ASP A 329 -1.02 -11.07 22.01
CA ASP A 329 -1.30 -12.44 22.45
C ASP A 329 -0.44 -13.48 21.73
N PHE A 330 0.00 -13.18 20.50
CA PHE A 330 0.86 -14.07 19.71
C PHE A 330 2.28 -14.18 20.30
N ASP A 331 2.82 -13.07 20.82
CA ASP A 331 4.16 -13.06 21.42
C ASP A 331 4.21 -13.77 22.79
N ASN A 332 3.12 -13.75 23.56
CA ASN A 332 3.05 -14.44 24.85
C ASN A 332 2.83 -15.96 24.74
N LYS A 333 2.19 -16.43 23.67
CA LYS A 333 1.87 -17.87 23.47
C LYS A 333 3.08 -18.74 23.12
N ASN A 334 4.20 -18.16 22.71
CA ASN A 334 5.42 -18.93 22.41
C ASN A 334 6.23 -19.38 23.64
N ASN A 335 5.83 -18.99 24.86
CA ASN A 335 6.58 -19.33 26.08
C ASN A 335 5.83 -20.22 27.08
N ASN A 336 4.59 -20.65 26.79
CA ASN A 336 3.85 -21.59 27.65
C ASN A 336 3.07 -22.61 26.80
N THR A 337 3.50 -23.87 26.86
CA THR A 337 2.96 -24.98 26.07
C THR A 337 1.66 -25.59 26.61
N ASP A 338 1.03 -25.00 27.64
CA ASP A 338 -0.17 -25.59 28.24
C ASP A 338 -1.38 -24.65 28.19
N ASN A 339 -2.45 -25.15 27.56
CA ASN A 339 -3.82 -24.62 27.44
C ASN A 339 -4.07 -23.46 26.46
N HIS A 340 -4.26 -23.87 25.20
CA HIS A 340 -4.92 -23.11 24.14
C HIS A 340 -6.40 -22.83 24.44
N LEU A 341 -6.69 -21.66 25.00
CA LEU A 341 -7.93 -20.96 24.72
C LEU A 341 -7.55 -19.66 24.02
N VAL A 342 -7.76 -19.63 22.70
CA VAL A 342 -7.71 -18.40 21.92
C VAL A 342 -8.82 -17.52 22.46
N PHE A 343 -8.46 -16.53 23.27
CA PHE A 343 -9.37 -15.48 23.67
C PHE A 343 -9.61 -14.62 22.42
N ILE A 344 -10.61 -14.98 21.63
CA ILE A 344 -11.15 -14.07 20.61
C ILE A 344 -11.96 -13.06 21.41
N PRO A 345 -11.56 -11.77 21.48
CA PRO A 345 -12.42 -10.77 22.09
C PRO A 345 -13.79 -10.84 21.42
N ASP A 346 -14.87 -10.96 22.20
CA ASP A 346 -16.25 -10.92 21.73
C ASP A 346 -16.50 -9.53 21.11
N ASN A 347 -16.09 -9.34 19.85
CA ASN A 347 -16.02 -8.03 19.21
C ASN A 347 -17.38 -7.66 18.60
N LYS A 348 -18.44 -7.79 19.42
CA LYS A 348 -19.81 -7.37 19.09
C LYS A 348 -19.85 -5.93 18.56
N GLN A 349 -18.94 -5.08 19.01
CA GLN A 349 -18.83 -3.71 18.52
C GLN A 349 -18.41 -3.67 17.05
N LEU A 350 -17.37 -4.42 16.64
CA LEU A 350 -16.97 -4.49 15.24
C LEU A 350 -18.08 -5.11 14.38
N ASP A 351 -18.74 -6.17 14.84
CA ASP A 351 -19.89 -6.76 14.13
C ASP A 351 -21.02 -5.74 13.92
N LEU A 352 -21.39 -4.99 14.96
CA LEU A 352 -22.39 -3.93 14.87
C LEU A 352 -21.97 -2.83 13.89
N LEU A 353 -20.71 -2.40 13.93
CA LEU A 353 -20.19 -1.37 13.02
C LEU A 353 -20.17 -1.85 11.57
N LEU A 354 -19.80 -3.12 11.32
CA LEU A 354 -19.86 -3.71 9.98
C LEU A 354 -21.29 -3.83 9.48
N LYS A 355 -22.26 -4.14 10.35
CA LYS A 355 -23.69 -4.14 10.01
C LYS A 355 -24.23 -2.75 9.70
N ASP A 356 -23.76 -1.72 10.41
CA ASP A 356 -24.14 -0.32 10.19
C ASP A 356 -23.45 0.31 8.96
N LEU A 357 -22.36 -0.30 8.48
CA LEU A 357 -21.65 0.11 7.26
C LEU A 357 -22.46 -0.20 5.99
N VAL A 358 -23.22 -1.29 6.00
CA VAL A 358 -24.03 -1.72 4.85
C VAL A 358 -25.41 -1.08 4.93
N GLN A 359 -25.82 -0.40 3.86
CA GLN A 359 -27.16 0.17 3.71
C GLN A 359 -27.77 -0.26 2.37
N THR A 360 -29.02 0.17 2.12
CA THR A 360 -29.67 -0.04 0.82
C THR A 360 -28.78 0.42 -0.33
N ASN A 361 -28.61 -0.44 -1.33
CA ASN A 361 -27.75 -0.31 -2.51
C ASN A 361 -26.25 -0.38 -2.25
N SER A 362 -25.78 -0.54 -1.01
CA SER A 362 -24.36 -0.87 -0.79
C SER A 362 -24.03 -2.18 -1.46
N GLY A 363 -22.90 -2.25 -2.15
CA GLY A 363 -22.54 -3.45 -2.88
C GLY A 363 -21.08 -3.56 -3.23
N VAL A 364 -20.75 -4.72 -3.78
CA VAL A 364 -19.44 -5.03 -4.32
C VAL A 364 -19.59 -5.58 -5.73
N SER A 365 -18.71 -5.16 -6.63
CA SER A 365 -18.62 -5.72 -7.98
C SER A 365 -17.19 -6.16 -8.27
N GLN A 366 -17.02 -7.28 -8.96
CA GLN A 366 -15.71 -7.79 -9.39
C GLN A 366 -15.77 -8.20 -10.85
N LEU A 367 -14.83 -7.71 -11.65
CA LEU A 367 -14.59 -8.10 -13.02
C LEU A 367 -13.20 -8.73 -13.12
N ILE A 368 -13.15 -9.96 -13.60
CA ILE A 368 -11.89 -10.67 -13.90
C ILE A 368 -11.91 -10.98 -15.39
N GLU A 369 -10.91 -10.52 -16.13
CA GLU A 369 -10.69 -10.87 -17.53
C GLU A 369 -9.29 -11.46 -17.69
N ILE A 370 -9.22 -12.63 -18.30
CA ILE A 370 -7.97 -13.30 -18.67
C ILE A 370 -8.05 -13.55 -20.18
N ASN A 371 -7.13 -12.99 -20.94
CA ASN A 371 -7.06 -13.22 -22.38
C ASN A 371 -5.74 -13.90 -22.73
N THR A 372 -5.80 -14.88 -23.61
CA THR A 372 -4.65 -15.60 -24.17
C THR A 372 -4.78 -15.61 -25.69
N ASP A 373 -3.76 -16.12 -26.38
CA ASP A 373 -3.82 -16.29 -27.84
C ASP A 373 -4.87 -17.33 -28.27
N GLN A 374 -5.35 -18.18 -27.34
CA GLN A 374 -6.33 -19.24 -27.61
C GLN A 374 -7.76 -18.82 -27.27
N GLY A 375 -7.97 -17.72 -26.54
CA GLY A 375 -9.30 -17.23 -26.21
C GLY A 375 -9.35 -16.34 -24.97
N SER A 376 -10.55 -16.13 -24.46
CA SER A 376 -10.83 -15.26 -23.32
C SER A 376 -11.66 -15.95 -22.23
N PHE A 377 -11.38 -15.58 -20.98
CA PHE A 377 -12.18 -15.87 -19.81
C PHE A 377 -12.62 -14.55 -19.19
N LYS A 378 -13.90 -14.47 -18.82
CA LYS A 378 -14.51 -13.33 -18.15
C LYS A 378 -15.39 -13.81 -17.01
N LEU A 379 -15.18 -13.26 -15.82
CA LEU A 379 -16.07 -13.36 -14.67
C LEU A 379 -16.51 -11.95 -14.30
N ASP A 380 -17.81 -11.73 -14.24
CA ASP A 380 -18.46 -10.47 -13.88
C ASP A 380 -19.43 -10.75 -12.73
N PHE A 381 -19.10 -10.27 -11.55
CA PHE A 381 -19.83 -10.47 -10.30
C PHE A 381 -20.31 -9.13 -9.76
N ASP A 382 -21.56 -9.06 -9.37
CA ASP A 382 -22.15 -7.92 -8.65
C ASP A 382 -23.08 -8.45 -7.56
N LEU A 383 -22.91 -7.94 -6.34
CA LEU A 383 -23.77 -8.27 -5.21
C LEU A 383 -24.00 -7.01 -4.38
N HIS A 384 -25.26 -6.67 -4.16
CA HIS A 384 -25.65 -5.53 -3.34
C HIS A 384 -26.79 -5.85 -2.39
N TYR A 385 -26.89 -5.02 -1.36
CA TYR A 385 -27.96 -5.05 -0.39
C TYR A 385 -29.18 -4.31 -0.94
N ALA A 386 -30.28 -5.01 -1.17
CA ALA A 386 -31.50 -4.49 -1.79
C ALA A 386 -32.63 -4.18 -0.79
N SER A 387 -32.53 -4.68 0.44
CA SER A 387 -33.53 -4.44 1.48
C SER A 387 -33.47 -3.01 2.02
N GLN A 388 -34.62 -2.50 2.47
CA GLN A 388 -34.73 -1.24 3.21
C GLN A 388 -34.55 -1.43 4.72
N LEU A 389 -34.70 -2.66 5.21
CA LEU A 389 -34.41 -2.97 6.61
C LEU A 389 -32.89 -2.91 6.83
N PRO A 390 -32.38 -2.38 7.94
CA PRO A 390 -30.97 -2.49 8.29
C PRO A 390 -30.53 -3.95 8.49
N ILE A 391 -29.28 -4.29 8.15
CA ILE A 391 -28.75 -5.67 8.34
C ILE A 391 -28.90 -6.15 9.79
N LYS A 392 -28.69 -5.27 10.76
CA LYS A 392 -28.82 -5.60 12.19
C LYS A 392 -30.22 -6.02 12.64
N GLU A 393 -31.25 -5.72 11.84
CA GLU A 393 -32.63 -6.11 12.12
C GLU A 393 -32.98 -7.48 11.51
N LEU A 394 -32.10 -8.05 10.67
CA LEU A 394 -32.29 -9.38 10.11
C LEU A 394 -31.95 -10.43 11.15
N THR A 395 -32.87 -11.37 11.34
CA THR A 395 -32.82 -12.34 12.44
C THR A 395 -32.28 -13.69 12.02
N ASN A 396 -32.29 -13.99 10.72
CA ASN A 396 -31.92 -15.30 10.18
C ASN A 396 -31.30 -15.22 8.77
N ASN A 397 -30.72 -16.34 8.32
CA ASN A 397 -30.07 -16.44 7.01
C ASN A 397 -31.03 -16.26 5.83
N GLU A 398 -32.31 -16.65 5.96
CA GLU A 398 -33.30 -16.51 4.90
C GLU A 398 -33.63 -15.04 4.64
N GLU A 399 -33.81 -14.25 5.70
CA GLU A 399 -33.98 -12.79 5.63
C GLU A 399 -32.77 -12.11 5.01
N LEU A 400 -31.56 -12.53 5.38
CA LEU A 400 -30.32 -12.02 4.77
C LEU A 400 -30.26 -12.30 3.27
N LEU A 401 -30.54 -13.53 2.84
CA LEU A 401 -30.54 -13.90 1.43
C LEU A 401 -31.64 -13.18 0.63
N LYS A 402 -32.80 -12.94 1.24
CA LYS A 402 -33.88 -12.13 0.64
C LYS A 402 -33.49 -10.65 0.51
N ALA A 403 -32.66 -10.16 1.43
CA ALA A 403 -32.18 -8.79 1.44
C ALA A 403 -31.06 -8.52 0.44
N LEU A 404 -30.47 -9.56 -0.16
CA LEU A 404 -29.41 -9.46 -1.16
C LEU A 404 -29.96 -9.60 -2.59
N LYS A 405 -29.32 -8.88 -3.52
CA LYS A 405 -29.56 -9.00 -4.95
C LYS A 405 -28.23 -8.98 -5.69
N GLY A 406 -28.09 -9.79 -6.73
CA GLY A 406 -26.82 -9.85 -7.45
C GLY A 406 -26.84 -10.71 -8.70
N SER A 407 -25.71 -10.70 -9.39
CA SER A 407 -25.45 -11.53 -10.57
C SER A 407 -24.02 -12.01 -10.61
N LEU A 408 -23.82 -13.23 -11.14
CA LEU A 408 -22.54 -13.80 -11.50
C LEU A 408 -22.63 -14.27 -12.95
N ILE A 409 -21.83 -13.68 -13.81
CA ILE A 409 -21.73 -14.03 -15.23
C ILE A 409 -20.34 -14.57 -15.48
N ILE A 410 -20.26 -15.80 -15.94
CA ILE A 410 -19.01 -16.45 -16.35
C ILE A 410 -19.11 -16.68 -17.85
N LYS A 411 -18.07 -16.31 -18.59
CA LYS A 411 -17.93 -16.61 -20.02
C LYS A 411 -16.51 -17.09 -20.28
N GLN A 412 -16.38 -18.14 -21.07
CA GLN A 412 -15.09 -18.71 -21.41
C GLN A 412 -15.10 -19.26 -22.83
N ASP A 413 -14.06 -18.98 -23.60
CA ASP A 413 -13.84 -19.63 -24.89
C ASP A 413 -13.37 -21.08 -24.67
N LYS A 414 -14.01 -22.03 -25.35
CA LYS A 414 -13.70 -23.46 -25.21
C LYS A 414 -12.25 -23.80 -25.54
N ASN A 415 -11.64 -23.04 -26.45
CA ASN A 415 -10.25 -23.21 -26.85
C ASN A 415 -9.24 -22.90 -25.73
N MET A 416 -9.66 -22.22 -24.65
CA MET A 416 -8.82 -22.02 -23.46
C MET A 416 -8.80 -23.22 -22.51
N LEU A 417 -9.73 -24.18 -22.65
CA LEU A 417 -9.88 -25.29 -21.71
C LEU A 417 -8.84 -26.41 -21.85
N PRO A 418 -8.49 -26.87 -23.07
CA PRO A 418 -7.71 -28.09 -23.23
C PRO A 418 -6.45 -28.08 -22.36
N ASP A 419 -6.28 -29.16 -21.60
CA ASP A 419 -5.12 -29.43 -20.75
C ASP A 419 -4.97 -28.48 -19.54
N THR A 420 -6.04 -27.76 -19.17
CA THR A 420 -6.06 -26.89 -17.98
C THR A 420 -6.77 -27.55 -16.78
N MET A 421 -6.42 -27.16 -15.56
CA MET A 421 -7.20 -27.55 -14.37
C MET A 421 -8.67 -27.12 -14.44
N LEU A 422 -8.95 -26.05 -15.20
CA LEU A 422 -10.30 -25.53 -15.38
C LEU A 422 -11.16 -26.48 -16.21
N GLU A 423 -10.60 -27.17 -17.20
CA GLU A 423 -11.30 -28.23 -17.94
C GLU A 423 -11.78 -29.34 -17.00
N GLY A 424 -10.91 -29.78 -16.09
CA GLY A 424 -11.26 -30.74 -15.05
C GLY A 424 -12.39 -30.25 -14.14
N LEU A 425 -12.34 -28.98 -13.73
CA LEU A 425 -13.38 -28.35 -12.90
C LEU A 425 -14.73 -28.29 -13.63
N LEU A 426 -14.77 -27.86 -14.89
CA LEU A 426 -16.03 -27.76 -15.64
C LEU A 426 -16.58 -29.14 -16.05
N ALA A 427 -15.74 -30.18 -16.05
CA ALA A 427 -16.16 -31.56 -16.27
C ALA A 427 -16.83 -32.20 -15.04
N PHE A 428 -16.81 -31.56 -13.85
CA PHE A 428 -17.49 -32.13 -12.68
C PHE A 428 -19.01 -32.16 -12.89
N PRO A 429 -19.67 -33.31 -12.64
CA PRO A 429 -21.13 -33.43 -12.78
C PRO A 429 -21.93 -32.44 -11.94
N MET A 430 -21.37 -31.98 -10.82
CA MET A 430 -22.00 -30.97 -9.97
C MET A 430 -22.01 -29.58 -10.61
N ILE A 431 -21.07 -29.27 -11.51
CA ILE A 431 -20.94 -27.95 -12.13
C ILE A 431 -21.67 -27.91 -13.48
N ALA A 432 -21.73 -29.03 -14.19
CA ALA A 432 -22.34 -29.14 -15.51
C ALA A 432 -23.76 -28.53 -15.65
N PRO A 433 -24.69 -28.67 -14.68
CA PRO A 433 -26.01 -28.05 -14.77
C PRO A 433 -25.98 -26.51 -14.79
N PHE A 434 -24.92 -25.92 -14.26
CA PHE A 434 -24.78 -24.47 -14.16
C PHE A 434 -24.16 -23.84 -15.42
N ILE A 435 -23.75 -24.64 -16.40
CA ILE A 435 -23.04 -24.16 -17.59
C ILE A 435 -23.90 -24.40 -18.83
N THR A 436 -24.09 -23.34 -19.63
CA THR A 436 -24.55 -23.41 -21.00
C THR A 436 -23.36 -23.54 -21.94
N SER A 437 -23.46 -24.46 -22.90
CA SER A 437 -22.38 -24.77 -23.83
C SER A 437 -22.84 -24.45 -25.24
N SER A 438 -22.15 -23.53 -25.92
CA SER A 438 -22.34 -23.24 -27.35
C SER A 438 -21.24 -23.92 -28.19
N GLU A 439 -21.19 -23.73 -29.51
CA GLU A 439 -20.09 -24.27 -30.32
C GLU A 439 -18.71 -23.75 -29.87
N LYS A 440 -18.62 -22.48 -29.47
CA LYS A 440 -17.33 -21.81 -29.21
C LYS A 440 -17.10 -21.43 -27.76
N THR A 441 -18.16 -21.33 -26.96
CA THR A 441 -18.10 -20.76 -25.62
C THR A 441 -18.80 -21.63 -24.58
N LEU A 442 -18.33 -21.54 -23.35
CA LEU A 442 -19.06 -21.93 -22.14
C LEU A 442 -19.51 -20.66 -21.44
N SER A 443 -20.75 -20.64 -20.97
CA SER A 443 -21.29 -19.51 -20.21
C SER A 443 -22.15 -19.96 -19.04
N SER A 444 -22.11 -19.19 -17.96
CA SER A 444 -23.04 -19.33 -16.84
C SER A 444 -23.55 -17.95 -16.47
N LYS A 445 -24.86 -17.84 -16.23
CA LYS A 445 -25.48 -16.63 -15.68
C LYS A 445 -26.30 -17.02 -14.47
N ILE A 446 -25.86 -16.60 -13.30
CA ILE A 446 -26.54 -16.83 -12.03
C ILE A 446 -27.04 -15.48 -11.52
N THR A 447 -28.29 -15.39 -11.11
CA THR A 447 -28.85 -14.20 -10.48
C THR A 447 -29.48 -14.55 -9.15
N LEU A 448 -29.19 -13.75 -8.11
CA LEU A 448 -29.81 -13.84 -6.80
C LEU A 448 -30.86 -12.73 -6.69
N GLU A 449 -32.11 -13.10 -6.42
CA GLU A 449 -33.18 -12.15 -6.16
C GLU A 449 -34.21 -12.77 -5.20
N ASN A 450 -34.60 -12.02 -4.16
CA ASN A 450 -35.57 -12.46 -3.15
C ASN A 450 -35.23 -13.84 -2.53
N GLY A 451 -33.95 -14.11 -2.27
CA GLY A 451 -33.48 -15.36 -1.69
C GLY A 451 -33.51 -16.57 -2.63
N LYS A 452 -33.74 -16.34 -3.93
CA LYS A 452 -33.76 -17.39 -4.95
C LYS A 452 -32.63 -17.20 -5.96
N LEU A 453 -31.98 -18.31 -6.32
CA LEU A 453 -30.99 -18.37 -7.38
C LEU A 453 -31.67 -18.80 -8.68
N THR A 454 -31.50 -18.00 -9.73
CA THR A 454 -31.89 -18.36 -11.10
C THR A 454 -30.63 -18.60 -11.90
N ILE A 455 -30.54 -19.76 -12.55
CA ILE A 455 -29.33 -20.20 -13.24
C ILE A 455 -29.67 -20.41 -14.71
N ASN A 456 -29.01 -19.69 -15.60
CA ASN A 456 -29.21 -19.76 -17.05
C ASN A 456 -30.69 -19.62 -17.47
N GLU A 457 -31.44 -18.76 -16.77
CA GLU A 457 -32.87 -18.51 -17.01
C GLU A 457 -33.78 -19.74 -16.78
N GLN A 458 -33.27 -20.75 -16.09
CA GLN A 458 -34.03 -21.94 -15.65
C GLN A 458 -34.79 -21.67 -14.34
N GLU A 459 -35.53 -22.68 -13.86
CA GLU A 459 -36.32 -22.59 -12.63
C GLU A 459 -35.49 -22.15 -11.42
N SER A 460 -36.01 -21.20 -10.65
CA SER A 460 -35.30 -20.64 -9.50
C SER A 460 -35.30 -21.60 -8.32
N VAL A 461 -34.12 -21.84 -7.74
CA VAL A 461 -33.95 -22.65 -6.52
C VAL A 461 -33.75 -21.76 -5.29
N SER A 462 -34.15 -22.23 -4.12
CA SER A 462 -33.87 -21.56 -2.85
C SER A 462 -32.35 -21.44 -2.64
N ALA A 463 -31.85 -20.23 -2.41
CA ALA A 463 -30.43 -20.02 -2.13
C ALA A 463 -30.03 -20.71 -0.81
N LEU A 464 -30.94 -20.72 0.17
CA LEU A 464 -30.73 -21.34 1.46
C LEU A 464 -30.48 -22.85 1.32
N ASP A 465 -31.33 -23.53 0.53
CA ASP A 465 -31.22 -24.96 0.28
C ASP A 465 -30.00 -25.27 -0.58
N PHE A 466 -29.70 -24.43 -1.56
CA PHE A 466 -28.55 -24.59 -2.43
C PHE A 466 -27.22 -24.60 -1.66
N PHE A 467 -27.08 -23.71 -0.68
CA PHE A 467 -25.86 -23.60 0.13
C PHE A 467 -25.88 -24.47 1.39
N ASN A 468 -26.94 -25.27 1.61
CA ASN A 468 -27.16 -26.03 2.85
C ASN A 468 -26.99 -25.17 4.11
N LEU A 469 -27.43 -23.92 4.06
CA LEU A 469 -27.32 -23.03 5.21
C LEU A 469 -28.36 -23.42 6.26
N PRO A 470 -28.00 -23.42 7.55
CA PRO A 470 -28.96 -23.73 8.60
C PRO A 470 -30.10 -22.70 8.56
N GLN A 471 -31.33 -23.21 8.58
CA GLN A 471 -32.49 -22.46 9.06
C GLN A 471 -32.24 -22.23 10.55
N SER A 472 -31.59 -21.12 10.90
CA SER A 472 -31.31 -20.79 12.30
C SER A 472 -32.61 -20.78 13.11
N GLN A 473 -32.54 -21.33 14.32
CA GLN A 473 -33.63 -21.34 15.31
C GLN A 473 -33.93 -19.94 15.85
#